data_AF-A0A3P3WE09-F1
#
_entry.id   AF-A0A3P3WE09-F1
#
_cell.length_a   1.000
_cell.length_b   1.000
_cell.length_c   1.000
_cell.angle_alpha   90.00
_cell.angle_beta   90.00
_cell.angle_gamma   90.00
#
_symmetry.space_group_name_H-M   'P 1'
#
loop_
_entity.id
_entity.type
_entity.pdbx_description
1 polymer ?
#
loop_
_entity_poly.entity_id
_entity_poly.type
_entity_poly.pdbx_seq_one_letter_code
_entity_poly.pdbx_strand_id
1 'polypeptide(L)'
;MKINKKLLYILFFLWIQIVSAQTSVYYKNDVIGQLHNSTEIYECEDCYYLEEMILFNTKINIQIPVTAQNEKIEILYKYNLIEKENETILEFSSVYTGDFFLIYFMKFENEIYINKLLRFQRSIYKKELAPDDFDYLPATEICKLDSIIKIKDVLPMLDFLNSNFDNCLQCPLEVSIDECIENENKKYEW
;
A
#
# COMPACT_ATOMS: atom_id res chain seq x y z
N MET A 1 -36.86 -39.12 -24.05
CA MET A 1 -35.63 -38.91 -23.27
C MET A 1 -35.99 -38.09 -22.02
N LYS A 2 -36.08 -38.71 -20.83
CA LYS A 2 -36.43 -37.98 -19.59
C LYS A 2 -35.17 -37.33 -19.04
N ILE A 3 -35.02 -36.02 -19.26
CA ILE A 3 -33.94 -35.22 -18.66
C ILE A 3 -34.15 -35.23 -17.15
N ASN A 4 -33.14 -35.72 -16.43
CA ASN A 4 -33.19 -35.88 -14.98
C ASN A 4 -33.07 -34.49 -14.34
N LYS A 5 -34.18 -33.96 -13.80
CA LYS A 5 -34.26 -32.59 -13.24
C LYS A 5 -33.17 -32.32 -12.18
N LYS A 6 -32.72 -33.35 -11.45
CA LYS A 6 -31.62 -33.24 -10.47
C LYS A 6 -30.27 -32.91 -11.11
N LEU A 7 -29.99 -33.44 -12.30
CA LEU A 7 -28.74 -33.16 -13.04
C LEU A 7 -28.72 -31.70 -13.52
N LEU A 8 -29.88 -31.18 -13.93
CA LEU A 8 -30.03 -29.78 -14.34
C LEU A 8 -29.79 -28.82 -13.17
N TYR A 9 -30.29 -29.16 -11.97
CA TYR A 9 -30.06 -28.36 -10.76
C TYR A 9 -28.58 -28.34 -10.32
N ILE A 10 -27.86 -29.47 -10.45
CA ILE A 10 -26.43 -29.55 -10.12
C ILE A 10 -25.61 -28.73 -11.13
N LEU A 11 -25.92 -28.82 -12.42
CA LEU A 11 -25.29 -27.99 -13.46
C LEU A 11 -25.56 -26.50 -13.25
N PHE A 12 -26.78 -26.13 -12.82
CA PHE A 12 -27.13 -24.74 -12.51
C PHE A 12 -26.38 -24.23 -11.27
N PHE A 13 -26.25 -25.04 -10.21
CA PHE A 13 -25.47 -24.69 -9.02
C PHE A 13 -23.97 -24.56 -9.30
N LEU A 14 -23.42 -25.42 -10.17
CA LEU A 14 -22.03 -25.32 -10.63
C LEU A 14 -21.81 -24.06 -11.49
N TRP A 15 -22.80 -23.65 -12.29
CA TRP A 15 -22.70 -22.44 -13.11
C TRP A 15 -22.68 -21.16 -12.26
N ILE A 16 -23.45 -21.12 -11.17
CA ILE A 16 -23.47 -19.97 -10.23
C ILE A 16 -22.12 -19.80 -9.52
N GLN A 17 -21.36 -20.88 -9.31
CA GLN A 17 -20.06 -20.84 -8.64
C GLN A 17 -18.91 -20.33 -9.54
N ILE A 18 -19.11 -20.21 -10.86
CA ILE A 18 -18.06 -19.82 -11.82
C ILE A 18 -18.03 -18.31 -12.08
N VAL A 19 -19.00 -17.55 -11.56
CA VAL A 19 -18.91 -16.09 -11.57
C VAL A 19 -17.91 -15.66 -10.50
N SER A 20 -16.61 -15.76 -10.83
CA SER A 20 -15.56 -15.09 -10.08
C SER A 20 -15.90 -13.60 -10.05
N ALA A 21 -16.05 -13.03 -8.85
CA ALA A 21 -16.22 -11.59 -8.70
C ALA A 21 -15.01 -10.89 -9.33
N GLN A 22 -15.21 -10.23 -10.47
CA GLN A 22 -14.16 -9.47 -11.14
C GLN A 22 -14.04 -8.10 -10.46
N THR A 23 -12.82 -7.74 -10.04
CA THR A 23 -12.53 -6.46 -9.41
C THR A 23 -12.54 -5.35 -10.44
N SER A 24 -13.42 -4.36 -10.28
CA SER A 24 -13.50 -3.20 -11.17
C SER A 24 -12.37 -2.20 -10.88
N VAL A 25 -11.87 -1.59 -11.94
CA VAL A 25 -10.81 -0.55 -11.89
C VAL A 25 -11.43 0.77 -12.30
N TYR A 26 -11.06 1.82 -11.59
CA TYR A 26 -11.66 3.15 -11.68
C TYR A 26 -10.63 4.21 -12.06
N TYR A 27 -11.10 5.21 -12.82
CA TYR A 27 -10.40 6.48 -13.05
C TYR A 27 -11.42 7.60 -12.87
N LYS A 28 -11.13 8.59 -12.01
CA LYS A 28 -12.06 9.69 -11.70
C LYS A 28 -13.48 9.23 -11.31
N ASN A 29 -13.58 8.09 -10.62
CA ASN A 29 -14.82 7.38 -10.24
C ASN A 29 -15.58 6.66 -11.37
N ASP A 30 -15.12 6.72 -12.61
CA ASP A 30 -15.70 5.95 -13.71
C ASP A 30 -15.02 4.57 -13.81
N VAL A 31 -15.81 3.53 -14.08
CA VAL A 31 -15.26 2.19 -14.33
C VAL A 31 -14.62 2.17 -15.70
N ILE A 32 -13.34 1.80 -15.73
CA ILE A 32 -12.53 1.83 -16.95
C ILE A 32 -12.04 0.43 -17.40
N GLY A 33 -12.29 -0.58 -16.56
CA GLY A 33 -11.84 -1.93 -16.83
C GLY A 33 -11.95 -2.81 -15.59
N GLN A 34 -11.30 -3.96 -15.67
CA GLN A 34 -11.28 -4.94 -14.60
C GLN A 34 -9.87 -5.48 -14.41
N LEU A 35 -9.52 -5.75 -13.16
CA LEU A 35 -8.23 -6.31 -12.80
C LEU A 35 -7.99 -7.65 -13.52
N HIS A 36 -6.77 -7.88 -14.03
CA HIS A 36 -6.36 -9.08 -14.76
C HIS A 36 -7.05 -9.34 -16.11
N ASN A 37 -7.88 -8.41 -16.60
CA ASN A 37 -8.45 -8.46 -17.94
C ASN A 37 -7.74 -7.49 -18.89
N SER A 38 -7.80 -7.78 -20.19
CA SER A 38 -7.41 -6.83 -21.22
C SER A 38 -8.32 -5.60 -21.19
N THR A 39 -7.72 -4.41 -21.25
CA THR A 39 -8.45 -3.13 -21.33
C THR A 39 -8.12 -2.41 -22.63
N GLU A 40 -9.08 -1.65 -23.19
CA GLU A 40 -8.85 -0.78 -24.35
C GLU A 40 -8.00 0.46 -23.99
N ILE A 41 -7.67 0.63 -22.70
CA ILE A 41 -6.90 1.76 -22.19
C ILE A 41 -5.41 1.42 -22.24
N TYR A 42 -4.67 2.25 -22.96
CA TYR A 42 -3.24 2.09 -23.15
C TYR A 42 -2.42 2.54 -21.94
N GLU A 43 -2.83 3.64 -21.28
CA GLU A 43 -2.09 4.23 -20.16
C GLU A 43 -3.05 4.83 -19.12
N CYS A 44 -2.78 4.57 -17.84
CA CYS A 44 -3.44 5.25 -16.73
C CYS A 44 -2.54 5.29 -15.49
N GLU A 45 -2.23 6.50 -15.01
CA GLU A 45 -1.36 6.74 -13.85
C GLU A 45 -2.14 6.91 -12.53
N ASP A 46 -3.36 7.48 -12.58
CA ASP A 46 -4.21 7.72 -11.40
C ASP A 46 -5.33 6.67 -11.25
N CYS A 47 -5.13 5.48 -11.79
CA CYS A 47 -6.11 4.41 -11.70
C CYS A 47 -6.03 3.67 -10.37
N TYR A 48 -7.18 3.20 -9.90
CA TYR A 48 -7.25 2.44 -8.65
C TYR A 48 -8.34 1.38 -8.70
N TYR A 49 -8.22 0.39 -7.81
CA TYR A 49 -9.36 -0.43 -7.43
C TYR A 49 -9.66 -0.23 -5.94
N LEU A 50 -10.88 -0.60 -5.54
CA LEU A 50 -11.33 -0.50 -4.16
C LEU A 50 -11.27 -1.88 -3.49
N GLU A 51 -10.71 -1.92 -2.29
CA GLU A 51 -10.69 -3.11 -1.46
C GLU A 51 -11.27 -2.81 -0.08
N GLU A 52 -12.20 -3.65 0.39
CA GLU A 52 -12.79 -3.49 1.71
C GLU A 52 -11.85 -4.09 2.77
N MET A 53 -11.54 -3.30 3.80
CA MET A 53 -10.83 -3.75 4.99
C MET A 53 -11.68 -3.49 6.24
N ILE A 54 -11.40 -4.22 7.31
CA ILE A 54 -12.00 -3.98 8.63
C ILE A 54 -10.92 -3.41 9.54
N LEU A 55 -11.15 -2.22 10.06
CA LEU A 55 -10.32 -1.55 11.06
C LEU A 55 -11.15 -1.26 12.31
N PHE A 56 -10.75 -1.78 13.46
CA PHE A 56 -11.45 -1.60 14.74
C PHE A 56 -12.97 -1.88 14.66
N ASN A 57 -13.35 -2.97 13.99
CA ASN A 57 -14.73 -3.38 13.67
C ASN A 57 -15.52 -2.41 12.78
N THR A 58 -14.83 -1.52 12.06
CA THR A 58 -15.43 -0.58 11.10
C THR A 58 -14.92 -0.93 9.71
N LYS A 59 -15.83 -0.98 8.73
CA LYS A 59 -15.47 -1.21 7.33
C LYS A 59 -14.94 0.08 6.71
N ILE A 60 -13.80 -0.01 6.03
CA ILE A 60 -13.19 1.09 5.29
C ILE A 60 -12.80 0.56 3.91
N ASN A 61 -12.91 1.39 2.87
CA ASN A 61 -12.38 1.06 1.55
C ASN A 61 -10.97 1.62 1.38
N ILE A 62 -10.03 0.81 0.93
CA ILE A 62 -8.72 1.28 0.50
C ILE A 62 -8.77 1.49 -1.01
N GLN A 63 -8.33 2.66 -1.49
CA GLN A 63 -8.06 2.89 -2.91
C GLN A 63 -6.63 2.49 -3.22
N ILE A 64 -6.45 1.35 -3.89
CA ILE A 64 -5.14 0.78 -4.20
C ILE A 64 -4.76 1.16 -5.63
N PRO A 65 -3.62 1.84 -5.86
CA PRO A 65 -3.24 2.30 -7.18
C PRO A 65 -2.83 1.13 -8.08
N VAL A 66 -3.23 1.25 -9.34
CA VAL A 66 -2.89 0.32 -10.41
C VAL A 66 -2.37 1.10 -11.60
N THR A 67 -1.53 0.46 -12.40
CA THR A 67 -1.12 0.99 -13.69
C THR A 67 -1.83 0.22 -14.79
N ALA A 68 -2.18 0.90 -15.88
CA ALA A 68 -2.49 0.25 -17.14
C ALA A 68 -1.31 0.47 -18.09
N GLN A 69 -0.66 -0.60 -18.55
CA GLN A 69 0.37 -0.54 -19.58
C GLN A 69 0.14 -1.67 -20.58
N ASN A 70 0.21 -1.36 -21.88
CA ASN A 70 0.01 -2.33 -22.97
C ASN A 70 -1.27 -3.16 -22.79
N GLU A 71 -2.39 -2.50 -22.52
CA GLU A 71 -3.73 -3.11 -22.34
C GLU A 71 -3.83 -4.06 -21.13
N LYS A 72 -2.84 -4.06 -20.22
CA LYS A 72 -2.85 -4.85 -18.99
C LYS A 72 -2.87 -3.96 -17.76
N ILE A 73 -3.74 -4.31 -16.81
CA ILE A 73 -3.82 -3.65 -15.51
C ILE A 73 -2.99 -4.43 -14.50
N GLU A 74 -2.04 -3.75 -13.87
CA GLU A 74 -1.13 -4.31 -12.86
C GLU A 74 -1.24 -3.56 -11.54
N ILE A 75 -1.14 -4.31 -10.44
CA ILE A 75 -1.15 -3.75 -9.08
C ILE A 75 0.24 -3.21 -8.76
N LEU A 76 0.32 -1.95 -8.33
CA LEU A 76 1.59 -1.31 -7.98
C LEU A 76 2.07 -1.63 -6.56
N TYR A 77 1.12 -1.84 -5.64
CA TYR A 77 1.40 -2.05 -4.21
C TYR A 77 0.60 -3.22 -3.65
N LYS A 78 1.26 -4.03 -2.82
CA LYS A 78 0.59 -5.00 -1.95
C LYS A 78 0.40 -4.40 -0.58
N TYR A 79 -0.60 -4.87 0.14
CA TYR A 79 -0.81 -4.44 1.51
C TYR A 79 -0.96 -5.61 2.47
N ASN A 80 -0.65 -5.35 3.74
CA ASN A 80 -0.86 -6.29 4.83
C ASN A 80 -1.33 -5.54 6.08
N LEU A 81 -2.36 -6.05 6.73
CA LEU A 81 -2.85 -5.50 7.99
C LEU A 81 -2.20 -6.25 9.16
N ILE A 82 -1.52 -5.51 10.01
CA ILE A 82 -0.82 -6.03 11.20
C ILE A 82 -1.56 -5.51 12.42
N GLU A 83 -2.19 -6.41 13.16
CA GLU A 83 -2.84 -6.11 14.44
C GLU A 83 -1.92 -6.55 15.59
N LYS A 84 -1.50 -5.58 16.41
CA LYS A 84 -0.79 -5.78 17.68
C LYS A 84 -1.73 -5.37 18.83
N GLU A 85 -1.39 -5.74 20.07
CA GLU A 85 -2.26 -5.51 21.24
C GLU A 85 -2.78 -4.07 21.37
N ASN A 86 -1.96 -3.07 21.03
CA ASN A 86 -2.29 -1.65 21.17
C ASN A 86 -2.20 -0.86 19.85
N GLU A 87 -1.89 -1.52 18.74
CA GLU A 87 -1.60 -0.84 17.47
C GLU A 87 -2.19 -1.62 16.30
N THR A 88 -2.81 -0.91 15.38
CA THR A 88 -3.18 -1.44 14.08
C THR A 88 -2.33 -0.73 13.03
N ILE A 89 -1.60 -1.50 12.23
CA ILE A 89 -0.63 -0.98 11.27
C ILE A 89 -0.99 -1.56 9.90
N LEU A 90 -1.09 -0.71 8.89
CA LEU A 90 -1.22 -1.12 7.50
C LEU A 90 0.12 -0.92 6.82
N GLU A 91 0.73 -2.04 6.44
CA GLU A 91 1.93 -2.07 5.65
C GLU A 91 1.56 -2.05 4.16
N PHE A 92 2.20 -1.16 3.40
CA PHE A 92 2.06 -1.10 1.95
C PHE A 92 3.42 -1.20 1.28
N SER A 93 3.61 -2.20 0.44
CA SER A 93 4.90 -2.52 -0.17
C SER A 93 4.82 -2.46 -1.68
N SER A 94 5.72 -1.69 -2.28
CA SER A 94 5.89 -1.61 -3.73
C SER A 94 6.26 -2.97 -4.30
N VAL A 95 5.59 -3.37 -5.37
CA VAL A 95 5.88 -4.64 -6.07
C VAL A 95 7.20 -4.54 -6.85
N TYR A 96 7.68 -3.34 -7.18
CA TYR A 96 8.80 -3.12 -8.09
C TYR A 96 10.06 -2.53 -7.43
N THR A 97 9.92 -1.66 -6.43
CA THR A 97 11.05 -0.87 -5.88
C THR A 97 11.56 -1.38 -4.54
N GLY A 98 10.77 -2.19 -3.83
CA GLY A 98 11.07 -2.63 -2.46
C GLY A 98 10.83 -1.56 -1.40
N ASP A 99 10.35 -0.37 -1.80
CA ASP A 99 9.92 0.66 -0.88
C ASP A 99 8.62 0.22 -0.20
N PHE A 100 8.45 0.62 1.05
CA PHE A 100 7.21 0.33 1.76
C PHE A 100 6.85 1.44 2.74
N PHE A 101 5.59 1.44 3.16
CA PHE A 101 5.00 2.42 4.05
C PHE A 101 4.35 1.69 5.22
N LEU A 102 4.43 2.27 6.41
CA LEU A 102 3.68 1.84 7.57
C LEU A 102 2.72 2.96 8.00
N ILE A 103 1.42 2.67 7.92
CA ILE A 103 0.36 3.58 8.36
C ILE A 103 -0.16 3.07 9.70
N TYR A 104 0.04 3.86 10.75
CA TYR A 104 -0.44 3.54 12.09
C TYR A 104 -1.82 4.16 12.27
N PHE A 105 -2.76 3.34 12.75
CA PHE A 105 -4.10 3.80 13.09
C PHE A 105 -4.30 3.83 14.59
N MET A 106 -5.10 4.80 15.02
CA MET A 106 -5.66 4.86 16.35
C MET A 106 -7.18 5.07 16.27
N LYS A 107 -7.89 4.58 17.29
CA LYS A 107 -9.31 4.85 17.47
C LYS A 107 -9.51 5.79 18.66
N PHE A 108 -10.24 6.87 18.43
CA PHE A 108 -10.62 7.82 19.47
C PHE A 108 -12.07 8.24 19.26
N GLU A 109 -12.90 8.17 20.32
CA GLU A 109 -14.32 8.54 20.27
C GLU A 109 -15.11 7.91 19.09
N ASN A 110 -14.87 6.62 18.81
CA ASN A 110 -15.43 5.87 17.68
C ASN A 110 -14.99 6.30 16.28
N GLU A 111 -14.06 7.23 16.18
CA GLU A 111 -13.48 7.65 14.92
C GLU A 111 -12.09 7.06 14.73
N ILE A 112 -11.71 6.82 13.48
CA ILE A 112 -10.43 6.21 13.12
C ILE A 112 -9.53 7.30 12.57
N TYR A 113 -8.31 7.34 13.07
CA TYR A 113 -7.30 8.32 12.69
C TYR A 113 -6.04 7.60 12.28
N ILE A 114 -5.34 8.15 11.28
CA ILE A 114 -3.91 7.91 11.10
C ILE A 114 -3.21 8.84 12.09
N ASN A 115 -2.29 8.31 12.89
CA ASN A 115 -1.52 9.09 13.85
C ASN A 115 -0.02 9.14 13.53
N LYS A 116 0.45 8.22 12.68
CA LYS A 116 1.85 8.16 12.25
C LYS A 116 1.92 7.49 10.87
N LEU A 117 2.71 8.08 9.99
CA LEU A 117 3.06 7.51 8.69
C LEU A 117 4.58 7.40 8.60
N LEU A 118 5.07 6.22 8.24
CA LEU A 118 6.48 5.98 7.94
C LEU A 118 6.63 5.56 6.48
N ARG A 119 7.66 6.09 5.81
CA ARG A 119 8.11 5.62 4.49
C ARG A 119 9.53 5.10 4.62
N PHE A 120 9.76 3.94 4.01
CA PHE A 120 11.05 3.28 3.96
C PHE A 120 11.43 3.10 2.51
N GLN A 121 12.62 3.60 2.14
CA GLN A 121 13.11 3.49 0.78
C GLN A 121 14.61 3.26 0.76
N ARG A 122 15.09 2.66 -0.33
CA ARG A 122 16.52 2.57 -0.58
C ARG A 122 17.06 3.95 -0.92
N SER A 123 18.20 4.30 -0.34
CA SER A 123 18.85 5.58 -0.57
C SER A 123 20.37 5.42 -0.62
N ILE A 124 21.06 6.53 -0.88
CA ILE A 124 22.52 6.62 -0.83
C ILE A 124 22.88 7.68 0.20
N TYR A 125 23.66 7.29 1.20
CA TYR A 125 24.24 8.21 2.17
C TYR A 125 25.53 8.80 1.58
N LYS A 126 25.61 10.13 1.56
CA LYS A 126 26.77 10.88 1.09
C LYS A 126 27.67 11.22 2.29
N LYS A 127 28.74 10.45 2.48
CA LYS A 127 29.70 10.61 3.58
C LYS A 127 30.85 11.51 3.14
N GLU A 128 31.01 12.68 3.75
CA GLU A 128 32.18 13.53 3.51
C GLU A 128 33.41 12.95 4.21
N LEU A 129 34.49 12.72 3.44
CA LEU A 129 35.78 12.24 3.95
C LEU A 129 36.74 13.40 4.18
N ALA A 130 36.71 14.39 3.29
CA ALA A 130 37.43 15.65 3.35
C ALA A 130 36.65 16.72 2.53
N PRO A 131 37.00 18.02 2.61
CA PRO A 131 36.34 19.03 1.80
C PRO A 131 36.35 18.65 0.32
N ASP A 132 35.16 18.59 -0.28
CA ASP A 132 34.90 18.15 -1.67
C ASP A 132 35.24 16.67 -2.00
N ASP A 133 35.55 15.83 -1.02
CA ASP A 133 35.80 14.39 -1.16
C ASP A 133 34.71 13.58 -0.44
N PHE A 134 34.00 12.73 -1.20
CA PHE A 134 32.81 12.05 -0.72
C PHE A 134 32.83 10.58 -1.07
N ASP A 135 32.38 9.78 -0.10
CA ASP A 135 31.99 8.39 -0.31
C ASP A 135 30.46 8.27 -0.39
N TYR A 136 29.99 7.28 -1.15
CA TYR A 136 28.57 7.07 -1.45
C TYR A 136 28.20 5.66 -1.02
N LEU A 137 27.57 5.56 0.14
CA LEU A 137 27.28 4.30 0.79
C LEU A 137 25.79 3.95 0.67
N PRO A 138 25.43 2.68 0.42
CA PRO A 138 24.04 2.29 0.36
C PRO A 138 23.40 2.43 1.75
N ALA A 139 22.17 2.94 1.78
CA ALA A 139 21.46 3.23 3.02
C ALA A 139 19.97 2.91 2.89
N THR A 140 19.32 2.72 4.03
CA THR A 140 17.85 2.79 4.14
C THR A 140 17.50 4.19 4.60
N GLU A 141 16.68 4.90 3.83
CA GLU A 141 16.08 6.15 4.29
C GLU A 141 14.71 5.86 4.91
N ILE A 142 14.50 6.40 6.11
CA ILE A 142 13.26 6.31 6.86
C ILE A 142 12.73 7.72 7.05
N CYS A 143 11.57 7.98 6.49
CA CYS A 143 10.90 9.26 6.57
C CYS A 143 9.66 9.14 7.44
N LYS A 144 9.46 10.11 8.34
CA LYS A 144 8.34 10.14 9.30
C LYS A 144 7.47 11.35 9.06
N LEU A 145 6.16 11.11 9.05
CA LEU A 145 5.14 12.14 9.09
C LEU A 145 4.24 11.88 10.30
N ASP A 146 4.37 12.74 11.31
CA ASP A 146 3.46 12.77 12.45
C ASP A 146 2.30 13.68 12.12
N SER A 147 1.16 13.10 11.78
CA SER A 147 -0.06 13.82 11.45
C SER A 147 -1.26 13.06 11.99
N ILE A 148 -2.27 13.80 12.46
CA ILE A 148 -3.55 13.23 12.87
C ILE A 148 -4.54 13.44 11.72
N ILE A 149 -4.75 12.39 10.93
CA ILE A 149 -5.62 12.40 9.75
C ILE A 149 -6.85 11.55 10.04
N LYS A 150 -8.02 12.18 10.12
CA LYS A 150 -9.28 11.45 10.28
C LYS A 150 -9.63 10.67 9.02
N ILE A 151 -9.90 9.39 9.17
CA ILE A 151 -10.42 8.53 8.10
C ILE A 151 -11.94 8.61 8.12
N LYS A 152 -12.51 8.83 6.94
CA LYS A 152 -13.95 8.73 6.72
C LYS A 152 -14.26 7.31 6.24
N ASP A 153 -14.58 7.17 4.95
CA ASP A 153 -15.02 5.90 4.37
C ASP A 153 -13.98 5.30 3.42
N VAL A 154 -13.06 6.13 2.94
CA VAL A 154 -12.08 5.78 1.91
C VAL A 154 -10.69 6.23 2.34
N LEU A 155 -9.71 5.35 2.18
CA LEU A 155 -8.30 5.58 2.39
C LEU A 155 -7.59 5.71 1.02
N PRO A 156 -7.29 6.93 0.53
CA PRO A 156 -6.65 7.16 -0.75
C PRO A 156 -5.14 6.87 -0.67
N MET A 157 -4.67 5.72 -1.16
CA MET A 157 -3.24 5.38 -1.01
C MET A 157 -2.29 6.35 -1.71
N LEU A 158 -2.66 6.84 -2.90
CA LEU A 158 -1.84 7.80 -3.67
C LEU A 158 -1.53 9.07 -2.87
N ASP A 159 -2.44 9.52 -2.00
CA ASP A 159 -2.22 10.69 -1.16
C ASP A 159 -1.07 10.48 -0.16
N PHE A 160 -0.90 9.25 0.35
CA PHE A 160 0.21 8.91 1.25
C PHE A 160 1.53 8.71 0.51
N LEU A 161 1.49 8.16 -0.71
CA LEU A 161 2.67 8.03 -1.56
C LEU A 161 3.25 9.40 -1.94
N ASN A 162 2.38 10.37 -2.19
CA ASN A 162 2.73 11.75 -2.56
C ASN A 162 2.89 12.69 -1.36
N SER A 163 2.80 12.17 -0.13
CA SER A 163 2.95 12.99 1.07
C SER A 163 4.35 13.56 1.18
N ASN A 164 4.43 14.84 1.59
CA ASN A 164 5.71 15.47 1.85
C ASN A 164 6.21 15.04 3.24
N PHE A 165 7.38 14.41 3.29
CA PHE A 165 8.00 13.99 4.53
C PHE A 165 9.14 14.96 4.85
N ASP A 166 9.03 15.65 5.98
CA ASP A 166 10.00 16.67 6.38
C ASP A 166 11.10 16.12 7.29
N ASN A 167 10.89 14.96 7.92
CA ASN A 167 11.83 14.34 8.83
C ASN A 167 12.27 12.98 8.29
N CYS A 168 13.47 12.93 7.69
CA CYS A 168 14.06 11.71 7.14
C CYS A 168 15.43 11.46 7.76
N LEU A 169 15.71 10.20 8.05
CA LEU A 169 16.98 9.72 8.57
C LEU A 169 17.50 8.59 7.67
N GLN A 170 18.82 8.51 7.52
CA GLN A 170 19.48 7.45 6.77
C GLN A 170 20.21 6.52 7.72
N CYS A 171 20.05 5.21 7.53
CA CYS A 171 20.72 4.17 8.30
C CYS A 171 21.49 3.22 7.39
N PRO A 172 22.60 2.62 7.87
CA PRO A 172 23.27 1.52 7.18
C PRO A 172 22.32 0.35 6.92
N LEU A 173 22.58 -0.43 5.87
CA LEU A 173 21.73 -1.54 5.47
C LEU A 173 21.69 -2.68 6.50
N GLU A 174 22.73 -2.83 7.33
CA GLU A 174 22.81 -3.87 8.36
C GLU A 174 21.95 -3.57 9.59
N VAL A 175 21.58 -2.30 9.78
CA VAL A 175 20.77 -1.85 10.92
C VAL A 175 19.31 -2.18 10.65
N SER A 176 18.65 -2.83 11.62
CA SER A 176 17.23 -3.12 11.50
C SER A 176 16.40 -1.83 11.52
N ILE A 177 15.23 -1.85 10.87
CA ILE A 177 14.29 -0.72 10.84
C ILE A 177 13.91 -0.24 12.24
N ASP A 178 13.60 -1.17 13.14
CA ASP A 178 13.21 -0.83 14.51
C ASP A 178 14.38 -0.17 15.26
N GLU A 179 15.59 -0.72 15.15
CA GLU A 179 16.79 -0.10 15.73
C GLU A 179 17.04 1.30 15.16
N CYS A 180 16.82 1.47 13.86
CA CYS A 180 17.01 2.73 13.15
C CYS A 180 16.04 3.82 13.63
N ILE A 181 14.78 3.46 13.90
CA ILE A 181 13.77 4.37 14.44
C ILE A 181 14.02 4.69 15.91
N GLU A 182 14.35 3.69 16.74
CA GLU A 182 14.60 3.88 18.17
C GLU A 182 15.85 4.73 18.45
N ASN A 183 16.80 4.72 17.52
CA ASN A 183 18.09 5.38 17.64
C ASN A 183 18.26 6.53 16.64
N GLU A 184 17.22 7.31 16.38
CA GLU A 184 17.24 8.44 15.42
C GLU A 184 18.39 9.45 15.65
N ASN A 185 18.93 9.52 16.88
CA ASN A 185 20.03 10.42 17.27
C ASN A 185 21.42 9.75 17.27
N LYS A 186 21.51 8.46 16.95
CA LYS A 186 22.76 7.69 16.97
C LYS A 186 23.57 7.99 15.72
N LYS A 187 24.86 8.27 15.90
CA LYS A 187 25.81 8.30 14.80
C LYS A 187 26.19 6.87 14.47
N TYR A 188 25.76 6.39 13.32
CA TYR A 188 26.18 5.10 12.81
C TYR A 188 27.65 5.14 12.37
N GLU A 189 28.36 4.05 12.60
CA GLU A 189 29.61 3.78 11.89
C GLU A 189 29.23 3.32 10.49
N TRP A 190 29.49 4.20 9.52
CA TRP A 190 29.26 4.01 8.10
C TRP A 190 30.49 3.44 7.41
#